data_AF-K3ZMD2-F1
#
_entry.id   AF-K3ZMD2-F1
#
_cell.length_a   1.000
_cell.length_b   1.000
_cell.length_c   1.000
_cell.angle_alpha   90.00
_cell.angle_beta   90.00
_cell.angle_gamma   90.00
#
_symmetry.space_group_name_H-M   'P 1'
#
loop_
_entity.id
_entity.type
_entity.pdbx_description
1 polymer ?
#
loop_
_entity_poly.entity_id
_entity_poly.type
_entity_poly.pdbx_seq_one_letter_code
_entity_poly.pdbx_strand_id
1 'polypeptide(L)'
;MTKAMGRRMPVAVAEGKKRPHEPVQAAKFASEAGVIIRDNTNMEALRAQPVAEGETRVSSVQVVSQVLPKNSSNSFLKSVGIKPVGTSQASSSSNEIELREQLAAEAKAAVQDELEDLKKRSEEAEEKLARTERELEEMKKLTEINTKAMEENNALLKRILSLNNASST
;
A
#
# COMPACT_ATOMS: atom_id res chain seq x y z
N MET A 1 6.63 -47.89 28.68
CA MET A 1 5.58 -47.57 27.69
C MET A 1 6.01 -46.26 27.01
N THR A 2 6.28 -46.17 25.72
CA THR A 2 5.42 -46.49 24.56
C THR A 2 6.18 -47.24 23.45
N LYS A 3 5.57 -48.33 22.96
CA LYS A 3 5.96 -49.06 21.76
C LYS A 3 5.56 -48.21 20.54
N ALA A 4 6.52 -47.70 19.76
CA ALA A 4 6.27 -47.17 18.43
C ALA A 4 6.85 -48.15 17.40
N MET A 5 5.97 -48.94 16.80
CA MET A 5 6.27 -49.79 15.65
C MET A 5 6.72 -48.93 14.47
N GLY A 6 7.71 -49.42 13.73
CA GLY A 6 7.99 -48.94 12.37
C GLY A 6 9.40 -49.29 11.94
N ARG A 7 9.60 -50.48 11.36
CA ARG A 7 10.83 -50.81 10.62
C ARG A 7 11.17 -49.64 9.68
N ARG A 8 12.46 -49.24 9.62
CA ARG A 8 12.96 -48.34 8.57
C ARG A 8 12.48 -48.86 7.21
N MET A 9 11.72 -48.06 6.46
CA MET A 9 11.31 -48.43 5.10
C MET A 9 12.55 -48.55 4.23
N PRO A 10 12.83 -49.71 3.61
CA PRO A 10 13.96 -49.88 2.72
C PRO A 10 13.68 -49.15 1.41
N VAL A 11 14.45 -48.08 1.14
CA VAL A 11 14.41 -47.39 -0.15
C VAL A 11 15.46 -48.04 -1.05
N ALA A 12 15.01 -48.75 -2.08
CA ALA A 12 15.91 -49.36 -3.07
C ALA A 12 16.14 -48.38 -4.24
N VAL A 13 17.39 -48.01 -4.46
CA VAL A 13 17.83 -47.23 -5.63
C VAL A 13 18.68 -48.17 -6.49
N ALA A 14 18.24 -48.43 -7.73
CA ALA A 14 19.01 -49.24 -8.66
C ALA A 14 20.36 -48.57 -8.97
N GLU A 15 21.41 -49.38 -9.05
CA GLU A 15 22.77 -48.92 -9.32
C GLU A 15 22.81 -48.09 -10.62
N GLY A 16 23.34 -46.86 -10.54
CA GLY A 16 23.40 -45.90 -11.66
C GLY A 16 22.20 -44.95 -11.81
N LYS A 17 21.13 -45.08 -11.01
CA LYS A 17 19.99 -44.13 -11.05
C LYS A 17 20.03 -43.14 -9.88
N LYS A 18 19.76 -41.86 -10.15
CA LYS A 18 19.68 -40.80 -9.11
C LYS A 18 18.37 -40.82 -8.31
N ARG A 19 17.36 -41.60 -8.72
CA ARG A 19 16.00 -41.62 -8.11
C ARG A 19 15.44 -43.06 -8.03
N PRO A 20 14.69 -43.41 -6.97
CA PRO A 20 13.99 -44.69 -6.87
C PRO A 20 13.03 -44.93 -8.04
N HIS A 21 12.92 -46.17 -8.50
CA HIS A 21 12.14 -46.54 -9.70
C HIS A 21 10.61 -46.62 -9.41
N GLU A 22 10.22 -46.77 -8.16
CA GLU A 22 8.81 -46.75 -7.75
C GLU A 22 8.41 -45.37 -7.21
N PRO A 23 7.60 -44.58 -7.94
CA PRO A 23 7.10 -43.29 -7.45
C PRO A 23 6.18 -43.44 -6.24
N VAL A 24 5.71 -44.65 -5.92
CA VAL A 24 4.80 -44.94 -4.80
C VAL A 24 5.47 -44.70 -3.45
N GLN A 25 6.77 -45.01 -3.30
CA GLN A 25 7.46 -44.85 -2.02
C GLN A 25 7.76 -43.39 -1.71
N ALA A 26 8.09 -42.59 -2.73
CA ALA A 26 8.25 -41.14 -2.61
C ALA A 26 6.91 -40.44 -2.37
N ALA A 27 5.84 -40.86 -3.07
CA ALA A 27 4.49 -40.34 -2.86
C ALA A 27 3.97 -40.70 -1.45
N LYS A 28 4.20 -41.93 -0.98
CA LYS A 28 3.85 -42.38 0.36
C LYS A 28 4.66 -41.64 1.43
N PHE A 29 5.96 -41.44 1.22
CA PHE A 29 6.80 -40.61 2.10
C PHE A 29 6.33 -39.16 2.15
N ALA A 30 6.00 -38.53 1.01
CA ALA A 30 5.48 -37.17 0.98
C ALA A 30 4.11 -37.03 1.68
N SER A 31 3.26 -38.04 1.57
CA SER A 31 1.95 -38.11 2.24
C SER A 31 2.08 -38.38 3.74
N GLU A 32 2.93 -39.31 4.16
CA GLU A 32 3.17 -39.67 5.57
C GLU A 32 3.98 -38.58 6.31
N ALA A 33 4.92 -37.92 5.63
CA ALA A 33 5.64 -36.76 6.18
C ALA A 33 4.82 -35.46 6.09
N GLY A 34 3.69 -35.45 5.38
CA GLY A 34 2.76 -34.31 5.29
C GLY A 34 3.33 -33.06 4.58
N VAL A 35 4.37 -33.22 3.77
CA VAL A 35 5.26 -32.11 3.34
C VAL A 35 4.69 -31.25 2.22
N ILE A 36 3.70 -31.71 1.43
CA ILE A 36 3.38 -31.04 0.15
C ILE A 36 2.00 -30.35 0.11
N ILE A 37 1.03 -30.74 0.95
CA ILE A 37 -0.36 -30.25 0.80
C ILE A 37 -0.76 -29.20 1.85
N ARG A 38 -0.24 -29.28 3.08
CA ARG A 38 -0.68 -28.38 4.18
C ARG A 38 -0.18 -26.93 4.05
N ASP A 39 0.97 -26.70 3.44
CA ASP A 39 1.57 -25.37 3.37
C ASP A 39 0.95 -24.51 2.26
N ASN A 40 0.65 -25.10 1.11
CA ASN A 40 0.01 -24.37 0.01
C ASN A 40 -1.38 -23.87 0.40
N THR A 41 -2.19 -24.69 1.08
CA THR A 41 -3.54 -24.30 1.50
C THR A 41 -3.54 -23.17 2.53
N ASN A 42 -2.54 -23.14 3.42
CA ASN A 42 -2.41 -22.09 4.43
C ASN A 42 -1.92 -20.77 3.83
N MET A 43 -0.97 -20.83 2.90
CA MET A 43 -0.47 -19.66 2.16
C MET A 43 -1.58 -19.01 1.32
N GLU A 44 -2.40 -19.84 0.66
CA GLU A 44 -3.51 -19.38 -0.17
C GLU A 44 -4.65 -18.77 0.67
N ALA A 45 -4.96 -19.38 1.82
CA ALA A 45 -5.95 -18.85 2.74
C ALA A 45 -5.57 -17.49 3.34
N LEU A 46 -4.29 -17.28 3.70
CA LEU A 46 -3.79 -15.98 4.18
C LEU A 46 -3.82 -14.90 3.09
N ARG A 47 -3.65 -15.30 1.83
CA ARG A 47 -3.73 -14.39 0.68
C ARG A 47 -5.17 -14.04 0.32
N ALA A 48 -6.12 -14.94 0.54
CA ALA A 48 -7.52 -14.78 0.19
C ALA A 48 -8.35 -14.02 1.24
N GLN A 49 -7.75 -13.55 2.33
CA GLN A 49 -8.47 -12.75 3.33
C GLN A 49 -8.97 -11.44 2.73
N PRO A 50 -10.24 -11.06 2.97
CA PRO A 50 -10.80 -9.80 2.47
C PRO A 50 -10.07 -8.63 3.13
N VAL A 51 -9.43 -7.80 2.31
CA VAL A 51 -8.73 -6.59 2.76
C VAL A 51 -9.76 -5.47 2.79
N ALA A 52 -9.89 -4.78 3.93
CA ALA A 52 -10.76 -3.63 4.06
C ALA A 52 -10.33 -2.53 3.07
N GLU A 53 -11.31 -1.82 2.48
CA GLU A 53 -11.02 -0.76 1.51
C GLU A 53 -10.07 0.28 2.11
N GLY A 54 -8.89 0.44 1.47
CA GLY A 54 -7.85 1.40 1.87
C GLY A 54 -6.52 0.76 2.31
N GLU A 55 -6.45 -0.55 2.51
CA GLU A 55 -5.23 -1.23 2.98
C GLU A 55 -4.56 -2.08 1.88
N THR A 56 -3.23 -2.14 1.85
CA THR A 56 -2.49 -2.89 0.83
C THR A 56 -2.52 -4.39 1.12
N ARG A 57 -2.77 -5.21 0.08
CA ARG A 57 -2.76 -6.68 0.20
C ARG A 57 -1.49 -7.21 0.86
N VAL A 58 -1.64 -8.27 1.65
CA VAL A 58 -0.52 -8.92 2.36
C VAL A 58 0.56 -9.36 1.37
N SER A 59 1.79 -8.87 1.55
CA SER A 59 2.93 -9.17 0.67
C SER A 59 3.33 -10.64 0.76
N SER A 60 3.75 -11.23 -0.36
CA SER A 60 4.20 -12.62 -0.42
C SER A 60 5.29 -12.93 0.61
N VAL A 61 6.20 -11.99 0.89
CA VAL A 61 7.26 -12.14 1.91
C VAL A 61 6.66 -12.32 3.31
N GLN A 62 5.61 -11.57 3.62
CA GLN A 62 4.92 -11.60 4.91
C GLN A 62 4.05 -12.84 5.07
N VAL A 63 3.42 -13.31 3.99
CA VAL A 63 2.70 -14.59 4.02
C VAL A 63 3.69 -15.74 4.28
N VAL A 64 4.84 -15.75 3.61
CA VAL A 64 5.89 -16.76 3.79
C VAL A 64 6.44 -16.73 5.23
N SER A 65 6.72 -15.55 5.79
CA SER A 65 7.26 -15.44 7.16
C SER A 65 6.29 -15.92 8.24
N GLN A 66 4.98 -15.89 7.99
CA GLN A 66 3.96 -16.36 8.93
C GLN A 66 3.72 -17.88 8.86
N VAL A 67 3.93 -18.50 7.69
CA VAL A 67 3.66 -19.94 7.48
C VAL A 67 4.89 -20.79 7.77
N LEU A 68 6.10 -20.34 7.38
CA LEU A 68 7.34 -21.11 7.55
C LEU A 68 7.61 -21.54 9.01
N PRO A 69 7.49 -20.68 10.03
CA PRO A 69 7.79 -21.08 11.41
C PRO A 69 6.79 -22.09 11.99
N LYS A 70 5.55 -22.11 11.48
CA LYS A 70 4.48 -22.98 11.99
C LYS A 70 4.63 -24.44 11.53
N ASN A 71 5.30 -24.67 10.41
CA ASN A 71 5.52 -26.00 9.86
C ASN A 71 6.99 -26.47 9.90
N SER A 72 7.91 -25.64 10.41
CA SER A 72 9.33 -25.98 10.58
C SER A 72 9.56 -26.96 11.75
N SER A 73 8.89 -28.10 11.74
CA SER A 73 9.30 -29.22 12.57
C SER A 73 10.58 -29.81 11.96
N ASN A 74 11.73 -29.33 12.43
CA ASN A 74 13.07 -29.79 12.02
C ASN A 74 13.39 -31.22 12.49
N SER A 75 12.38 -32.09 12.57
CA SER A 75 12.51 -33.49 12.97
C SER A 75 13.31 -34.28 11.93
N PHE A 76 13.16 -33.95 10.64
CA PHE A 76 13.90 -34.58 9.55
C PHE A 76 15.41 -34.34 9.67
N LEU A 77 15.85 -33.09 9.84
CA LEU A 77 17.27 -32.76 10.00
C LEU A 77 17.88 -33.48 11.21
N LYS A 78 17.12 -33.55 12.32
CA LYS A 78 17.49 -34.34 13.49
C LYS A 78 17.60 -35.84 13.20
N SER A 79 16.70 -36.42 12.41
CA SER A 79 16.70 -37.85 12.08
C SER A 79 17.74 -38.26 11.02
N VAL A 80 18.18 -37.32 10.18
CA VAL A 80 19.31 -37.52 9.25
C VAL A 80 20.67 -37.08 9.82
N GLY A 81 20.73 -36.70 11.10
CA GLY A 81 21.98 -36.34 11.79
C GLY A 81 22.54 -34.95 11.46
N ILE A 82 21.78 -34.13 10.72
CA ILE A 82 22.15 -32.77 10.38
C ILE A 82 21.72 -31.86 11.54
N LYS A 83 22.69 -31.39 12.33
CA LYS A 83 22.42 -30.39 13.37
C LYS A 83 21.98 -29.10 12.68
N PRO A 84 20.79 -28.55 12.98
CA PRO A 84 20.42 -27.24 12.46
C PRO A 84 21.45 -26.24 12.96
N VAL A 85 22.12 -25.57 12.03
CA VAL A 85 23.03 -24.46 12.34
C VAL A 85 22.17 -23.41 13.02
N GLY A 86 22.35 -23.26 14.33
CA GLY A 86 21.74 -22.17 15.07
C GLY A 86 22.20 -20.87 14.43
N THR A 87 21.23 -20.02 14.08
CA THR A 87 21.39 -18.67 13.55
C THR A 87 22.52 -17.94 14.26
N SER A 88 23.71 -18.02 13.68
CA SER A 88 24.89 -17.24 14.07
C SER A 88 25.09 -16.18 12.99
N GLN A 89 24.03 -15.42 12.69
CA GLN A 89 24.11 -14.22 11.87
C GLN A 89 24.42 -13.04 12.78
N ALA A 90 25.67 -12.92 13.21
CA ALA A 90 26.13 -11.74 13.95
C ALA A 90 27.10 -10.88 13.12
N SER A 91 27.57 -11.35 11.96
CA SER A 91 28.62 -10.67 11.18
C SER A 91 28.16 -10.06 9.84
N SER A 92 26.89 -10.21 9.46
CA SER A 92 26.33 -9.59 8.24
C SER A 92 25.43 -8.37 8.52
N SER A 93 25.18 -8.04 9.79
CA SER A 93 24.17 -7.04 10.16
C SER A 93 24.63 -5.60 9.97
N SER A 94 25.88 -5.23 10.26
CA SER A 94 26.31 -3.82 10.17
C SER A 94 26.22 -3.24 8.76
N ASN A 95 26.78 -3.92 7.77
CA ASN A 95 26.73 -3.45 6.37
C ASN A 95 25.28 -3.40 5.84
N GLU A 96 24.45 -4.35 6.25
CA GLU A 96 23.04 -4.39 5.85
C GLU A 96 22.22 -3.26 6.51
N ILE A 97 22.54 -2.90 7.77
CA ILE A 97 21.90 -1.79 8.48
C ILE A 97 22.29 -0.45 7.85
N GLU A 98 23.57 -0.22 7.55
CA GLU A 98 24.03 1.01 6.88
C GLU A 98 23.39 1.19 5.49
N LEU A 99 23.34 0.12 4.69
CA LEU A 99 22.67 0.14 3.37
C LEU A 99 21.17 0.47 3.50
N ARG A 100 20.48 -0.08 4.50
CA ARG A 100 19.06 0.21 4.77
C ARG A 100 18.84 1.65 5.22
N GLU A 101 19.75 2.19 6.03
CA GLU A 101 19.68 3.57 6.51
C GLU A 101 19.91 4.56 5.36
N GLN A 102 20.87 4.30 4.48
CA GLN A 102 21.10 5.11 3.26
C GLN A 102 19.87 5.11 2.35
N LEU A 103 19.29 3.94 2.06
CA LEU A 103 18.06 3.82 1.27
C LEU A 103 16.90 4.57 1.92
N ALA A 104 16.78 4.52 3.24
CA ALA A 104 15.73 5.24 3.97
C ALA A 104 15.97 6.75 3.96
N ALA A 105 17.21 7.21 4.04
CA ALA A 105 17.56 8.63 3.97
C ALA A 105 17.32 9.19 2.56
N GLU A 106 17.69 8.45 1.50
CA GLU A 106 17.44 8.81 0.10
C GLU A 106 15.94 8.84 -0.21
N ALA A 107 15.18 7.83 0.23
CA ALA A 107 13.72 7.81 0.06
C ALA A 107 13.05 8.99 0.78
N LYS A 108 13.53 9.36 1.98
CA LYS A 108 13.01 10.52 2.71
C LYS A 108 13.34 11.82 1.98
N ALA A 109 14.57 11.99 1.49
CA ALA A 109 14.96 13.18 0.74
C ALA A 109 14.11 13.35 -0.54
N ALA A 110 13.97 12.28 -1.33
CA ALA A 110 13.15 12.31 -2.54
C ALA A 110 11.68 12.66 -2.26
N VAL A 111 11.08 12.06 -1.23
CA VAL A 111 9.70 12.38 -0.82
C VAL A 111 9.57 13.82 -0.31
N GLN A 112 10.60 14.32 0.36
CA GLN A 112 10.59 15.68 0.91
C GLN A 112 10.65 16.73 -0.20
N ASP A 113 11.47 16.50 -1.22
CA ASP A 113 11.54 17.35 -2.42
C ASP A 113 10.19 17.37 -3.16
N GLU A 114 9.56 16.19 -3.36
CA GLU A 114 8.23 16.11 -3.98
C GLU A 114 7.15 16.84 -3.17
N LEU A 115 7.20 16.76 -1.84
CA LEU A 115 6.28 17.47 -0.95
C LEU A 115 6.48 18.99 -1.03
N GLU A 116 7.71 19.46 -1.14
CA GLU A 116 8.01 20.89 -1.29
C GLU A 116 7.51 21.44 -2.62
N ASP A 117 7.74 20.72 -3.72
CA ASP A 117 7.22 21.06 -5.04
C ASP A 117 5.69 21.06 -5.07
N LEU A 118 5.06 20.04 -4.47
CA LEU A 118 3.61 19.95 -4.41
C LEU A 118 3.01 21.07 -3.56
N LYS A 119 3.66 21.43 -2.46
CA LYS A 119 3.25 22.54 -1.60
C LYS A 119 3.34 23.87 -2.35
N LYS A 120 4.44 24.13 -3.05
CA LYS A 120 4.60 25.33 -3.87
C LYS A 120 3.52 25.42 -4.95
N ARG A 121 3.24 24.30 -5.64
CA ARG A 121 2.19 24.24 -6.67
C ARG A 121 0.80 24.46 -6.08
N SER A 122 0.55 24.00 -4.85
CA SER A 122 -0.69 24.25 -4.13
C SER A 122 -0.86 25.72 -3.79
N GLU A 123 0.19 26.37 -3.26
CA GLU A 123 0.17 27.80 -2.93
C GLU A 123 -0.07 28.67 -4.18
N GLU A 124 0.59 28.35 -5.30
CA GLU A 124 0.36 29.03 -6.58
C GLU A 124 -1.08 28.85 -7.11
N ALA A 125 -1.68 27.68 -6.88
CA ALA A 125 -3.06 27.42 -7.30
C ALA A 125 -4.07 28.17 -6.42
N GLU A 126 -3.82 28.21 -5.11
CA GLU A 126 -4.64 28.97 -4.15
C GLU A 126 -4.57 30.48 -4.42
N GLU A 127 -3.38 31.01 -4.71
CA GLU A 127 -3.22 32.42 -5.05
C GLU A 127 -3.97 32.79 -6.33
N LYS A 128 -3.93 31.93 -7.36
CA LYS A 128 -4.69 32.13 -8.61
C LYS A 128 -6.20 32.14 -8.36
N LEU A 129 -6.70 31.21 -7.54
CA LEU A 129 -8.10 31.19 -7.14
C LEU A 129 -8.49 32.49 -6.43
N ALA A 130 -7.71 32.89 -5.44
CA ALA A 130 -7.95 34.13 -4.69
C ALA A 130 -7.91 35.38 -5.59
N ARG A 131 -7.10 35.40 -6.65
CA ARG A 131 -7.10 36.49 -7.65
C ARG A 131 -8.39 36.49 -8.47
N THR A 132 -8.83 35.32 -8.96
CA THR A 132 -10.08 35.22 -9.73
C THR A 132 -11.33 35.59 -8.91
N GLU A 133 -11.36 35.22 -7.63
CA GLU A 133 -12.45 35.59 -6.73
C GLU A 133 -12.52 37.11 -6.52
N ARG A 134 -11.37 37.76 -6.29
CA ARG A 134 -11.31 39.22 -6.18
C ARG A 134 -11.79 39.92 -7.45
N GLU A 135 -11.36 39.46 -8.62
CA GLU A 135 -11.79 40.03 -9.91
C GLU A 135 -13.31 39.91 -10.10
N LEU A 136 -13.90 38.76 -9.75
CA LEU A 136 -15.35 38.58 -9.78
C LEU A 136 -16.08 39.49 -8.78
N GLU A 137 -15.55 39.67 -7.57
CA GLU A 137 -16.13 40.58 -6.59
C GLU A 137 -16.07 42.04 -7.06
N GLU A 138 -14.97 42.46 -7.69
CA GLU A 138 -14.82 43.80 -8.26
C GLU A 138 -15.81 44.04 -9.41
N MET A 139 -15.94 43.07 -10.32
CA MET A 139 -16.94 43.12 -11.39
C MET A 139 -18.35 43.23 -10.84
N LYS A 140 -18.67 42.43 -9.80
CA LYS A 140 -19.97 42.49 -9.13
C LYS A 140 -20.23 43.87 -8.51
N LYS A 141 -19.25 44.44 -7.78
CA LYS A 141 -19.36 45.79 -7.22
C LYS A 141 -19.58 46.84 -8.30
N LEU A 142 -18.86 46.75 -9.42
CA LEU A 142 -19.04 47.68 -10.53
C LEU A 142 -20.44 47.57 -11.15
N THR A 143 -20.97 46.35 -11.31
CA THR A 143 -22.35 46.17 -11.78
C THR A 143 -23.36 46.78 -10.82
N GLU A 144 -23.18 46.61 -9.51
CA GLU A 144 -24.05 47.18 -8.48
C GLU A 144 -24.02 48.72 -8.46
N ILE A 145 -22.83 49.31 -8.60
CA ILE A 145 -22.67 50.77 -8.70
C ILE A 145 -23.40 51.29 -9.95
N ASN A 146 -23.22 50.62 -11.10
CA ASN A 146 -23.88 51.02 -12.34
C ASN A 146 -25.42 50.88 -12.24
N THR A 147 -25.93 49.81 -11.62
CA THR A 147 -27.37 49.65 -11.41
C THR A 147 -27.93 50.74 -10.51
N LYS A 148 -27.23 51.06 -9.42
CA LYS A 148 -27.66 52.11 -8.49
C LYS A 148 -27.67 53.49 -9.15
N ALA A 149 -26.62 53.83 -9.90
CA ALA A 149 -26.56 55.09 -10.64
C ALA A 149 -27.69 55.19 -11.68
N MET A 150 -28.04 54.09 -12.34
CA MET A 150 -29.17 54.04 -13.27
C MET A 150 -30.50 54.27 -12.54
N GLU A 151 -30.71 53.67 -11.37
CA GLU A 151 -31.90 53.89 -10.55
C GLU A 151 -32.03 55.34 -10.07
N GLU A 152 -30.93 55.94 -9.61
CA GLU A 152 -30.88 57.35 -9.19
C GLU A 152 -31.21 58.29 -10.37
N ASN A 153 -30.62 58.05 -11.55
CA ASN A 153 -30.93 58.80 -12.76
C ASN A 153 -32.42 58.66 -13.13
N ASN A 154 -32.96 57.45 -13.08
CA ASN A 154 -34.39 57.22 -13.34
C ASN A 154 -35.29 57.94 -12.33
N ALA A 155 -34.90 57.99 -11.05
CA ALA A 155 -35.64 58.72 -10.02
C ALA A 155 -35.60 60.24 -10.26
N LEU A 156 -34.43 60.79 -10.63
CA LEU A 156 -34.28 62.20 -10.98
C LEU A 156 -35.14 62.57 -12.19
N LEU A 157 -35.12 61.76 -13.25
CA LEU A 157 -35.95 61.96 -14.43
C LEU A 157 -37.44 61.99 -14.08
N LYS A 158 -37.91 61.03 -13.28
CA LYS A 158 -39.31 61.00 -12.80
C LYS A 158 -39.68 62.28 -12.05
N ARG A 159 -38.77 62.78 -11.20
CA ARG A 159 -38.99 64.03 -10.46
C ARG A 159 -39.07 65.25 -11.37
N ILE A 160 -38.16 65.38 -12.33
CA ILE A 160 -38.19 66.49 -13.31
C ILE A 160 -39.50 66.46 -14.12
N LEU A 161 -39.90 65.29 -14.62
CA LEU A 161 -41.15 65.16 -15.37
C LEU A 161 -42.38 65.54 -14.53
N SER A 162 -42.42 65.14 -13.26
CA SER A 162 -43.50 65.53 -12.35
C SER A 162 -43.57 67.04 -12.11
N LEU A 163 -42.42 67.72 -11.98
CA LEU A 163 -42.35 69.17 -11.79
C LEU A 163 -42.77 69.95 -13.04
N ASN A 164 -42.38 69.51 -14.24
CA ASN A 164 -42.81 70.12 -15.50
C ASN A 164 -44.32 69.95 -15.73
N ASN A 165 -44.88 68.79 -15.40
CA ASN A 165 -46.32 68.55 -15.48
C ASN A 165 -47.10 69.43 -14.49
N ALA A 166 -46.61 69.60 -13.26
CA ALA A 166 -47.23 70.46 -12.26
C ALA A 166 -47.12 71.96 -12.57
N SER A 167 -46.15 72.36 -13.41
CA SER A 167 -45.95 73.75 -13.84
C SER A 167 -46.75 74.14 -15.10
N SER A 168 -47.43 73.16 -15.74
CA SER A 168 -48.21 73.37 -16.98
C SER A 168 -49.72 73.43 -16.77
N THR A 169 -50.18 73.46 -15.51
CA THR A 169 -51.59 73.61 -15.10
C THR A 169 -51.81 74.95 -14.41
#